data_AF-A0A9E0LX56-F1
#
_entry.id   AF-A0A9E0LX56-F1
#
_cell.length_a   1.000
_cell.length_b   1.000
_cell.length_c   1.000
_cell.angle_alpha   90.00
_cell.angle_beta   90.00
_cell.angle_gamma   90.00
#
_symmetry.space_group_name_H-M   'P 1'
#
loop_
_entity.id
_entity.type
_entity.pdbx_description
1 polymer ?
#
loop_
_entity_poly.entity_id
_entity_poly.type
_entity_poly.pdbx_seq_one_letter_code
_entity_poly.pdbx_strand_id
1 'polypeptide(L)'
;MNRTSASPDARADRRSEAGSAYLATLLVLVVLTILGLSLAVVTQTEVLIGGSEKQATRQLFAAGSGVELAAAHELVSRDSASHRMRLGQRTEDVLGQDTVIGDDICSSPYIQIATGVCNLCAMNQDTEYAAVQYGVTVNALRRGDATLGAKKSVGAVIALEPWQRSFAGFQFGGDAPLQTPDDLTIDVDTTTEVDPCEGLYLKI
;
A
#
# COMPACT_ATOMS: atom_id res chain seq x y z
N MET A 1 69.70 66.47 38.83
CA MET A 1 69.51 66.26 37.37
C MET A 1 68.80 64.93 37.17
N ASN A 2 67.48 64.94 37.02
CA ASN A 2 66.66 63.74 36.73
C ASN A 2 66.00 63.95 35.37
N ARG A 3 66.41 63.17 34.36
CA ARG A 3 65.73 63.11 33.06
C ARG A 3 64.78 61.92 33.06
N THR A 4 63.49 62.20 33.16
CA THR A 4 62.41 61.27 32.82
C THR A 4 62.30 61.16 31.30
N SER A 5 62.78 60.05 30.74
CA SER A 5 62.56 59.67 29.34
C SER A 5 61.17 59.04 29.20
N ALA A 6 60.21 59.81 28.69
CA ALA A 6 58.93 59.27 28.24
C ALA A 6 59.14 58.55 26.90
N SER A 7 58.84 57.25 26.85
CA SER A 7 58.81 56.46 25.61
C SER A 7 57.43 56.60 24.97
N PRO A 8 57.31 57.14 23.74
CA PRO A 8 56.02 57.30 23.09
C PRO A 8 55.92 56.33 21.91
N ASP A 9 55.58 55.06 22.13
CA ASP A 9 55.19 54.16 21.03
C ASP A 9 54.32 53.01 21.53
N ALA A 10 53.01 53.25 21.67
CA ALA A 10 52.04 52.21 22.02
C ALA A 10 50.64 52.49 21.43
N ARG A 11 50.53 53.05 20.22
CA ARG A 11 49.23 53.45 19.64
C ARG A 11 48.99 53.07 18.18
N ALA A 12 49.70 52.09 17.62
CA ALA A 12 49.51 51.68 16.23
C ALA A 12 48.77 50.34 15.99
N ASP A 13 48.60 49.46 16.99
CA ASP A 13 48.15 48.07 16.73
C ASP A 13 46.65 47.79 16.86
N ARG A 14 45.78 48.79 17.11
CA ARG A 14 44.35 48.52 17.41
C ARG A 14 43.39 48.60 16.21
N ARG A 15 43.88 48.65 14.96
CA ARG A 15 43.02 48.81 13.77
C ARG A 15 42.86 47.57 12.89
N SER A 16 43.57 46.46 13.14
CA SER A 16 43.47 45.24 12.31
C SER A 16 42.54 44.14 12.87
N GLU A 17 42.06 44.24 14.10
CA GLU A 17 41.23 43.18 14.72
C GLU A 17 39.74 43.20 14.29
N ALA A 18 39.24 44.32 13.77
CA ALA A 18 37.82 44.45 13.43
C ALA A 18 37.38 43.58 12.22
N GLY A 19 38.31 43.22 11.32
CA GLY A 19 38.01 42.43 10.12
C GLY A 19 37.86 40.93 10.38
N SER A 20 38.60 40.37 11.34
CA SER A 20 38.60 38.92 11.60
C SER A 20 37.32 38.45 12.29
N ALA A 21 36.74 39.29 13.15
CA ALA A 21 35.46 39.00 13.81
C ALA A 21 34.33 38.83 12.79
N TYR A 22 34.29 39.66 11.75
CA TYR A 22 33.28 39.55 10.70
C TYR A 22 33.40 38.24 9.92
N LEU A 23 34.62 37.85 9.53
CA LEU A 23 34.87 36.57 8.85
C LEU A 23 34.49 35.37 9.72
N ALA A 24 34.80 35.42 11.02
CA ALA A 24 34.41 34.36 11.96
C ALA A 24 32.88 34.22 12.04
N THR A 25 32.14 35.32 12.16
CA THR A 25 30.67 35.28 12.20
C THR A 25 30.07 34.77 10.90
N LEU A 26 30.59 35.18 9.74
CA LEU A 26 30.13 34.66 8.45
C LEU A 26 30.38 33.16 8.32
N LEU A 27 31.55 32.67 8.75
CA LEU A 27 31.86 31.25 8.71
C LEU A 27 30.89 30.46 9.62
N VAL A 28 30.62 30.96 10.83
CA VAL A 28 29.65 30.34 11.75
C VAL A 28 28.26 30.31 11.14
N LEU A 29 27.79 31.41 10.56
CA LEU A 29 26.48 31.46 9.90
C LEU A 29 26.40 30.49 8.73
N VAL A 30 27.44 30.38 7.90
CA VAL A 30 27.49 29.42 6.80
C VAL A 30 27.43 27.98 7.31
N VAL A 31 28.21 27.64 8.34
CA VAL A 31 28.18 26.29 8.93
C VAL A 31 26.81 25.97 9.52
N LEU A 32 26.20 26.89 10.27
CA LEU A 32 24.85 26.71 10.82
C LEU A 32 23.80 26.57 9.71
N THR A 33 23.95 27.30 8.61
CA THR A 33 23.04 27.20 7.46
C THR A 33 23.17 25.84 6.77
N ILE A 34 24.39 25.35 6.56
CA ILE A 34 24.63 24.03 5.97
C ILE A 34 24.03 22.94 6.87
N LEU A 35 24.27 23.00 8.18
CA LEU A 35 23.70 22.04 9.13
C LEU A 35 22.17 22.09 9.17
N GLY A 36 21.58 23.28 9.14
CA GLY A 36 20.13 23.47 9.10
C GLY A 36 19.51 22.88 7.83
N LEU A 37 20.14 23.11 6.66
CA LEU A 37 19.70 22.54 5.39
C LEU A 37 19.85 21.02 5.36
N SER A 38 20.96 20.48 5.88
CA SER A 38 21.16 19.02 5.97
C SER A 38 20.08 18.36 6.82
N LEU A 39 19.76 18.93 7.99
CA LEU A 39 18.70 18.40 8.85
C LEU A 39 17.33 18.48 8.17
N ALA A 40 17.03 19.60 7.50
CA ALA A 40 15.77 19.78 6.78
C ALA A 40 15.57 18.72 5.69
N VAL A 41 16.61 18.42 4.90
CA VAL A 41 16.55 17.37 3.87
C VAL A 41 16.27 16.00 4.49
N VAL A 42 16.95 15.63 5.58
CA VAL A 42 16.70 14.35 6.27
C VAL A 42 15.24 14.25 6.72
N THR A 43 14.72 15.29 7.40
CA THR A 43 13.33 15.29 7.87
C THR A 43 12.32 15.18 6.72
N GLN A 44 12.57 15.81 5.57
CA GLN A 44 11.71 15.68 4.39
C GLN A 44 11.73 14.25 3.85
N THR A 45 12.90 13.61 3.77
CA THR A 45 13.00 12.23 3.30
C THR A 45 12.30 11.23 4.23
N GLU A 46 12.39 11.42 5.56
CA GLU A 46 11.71 10.56 6.54
C GLU A 46 10.19 10.65 6.43
N VAL A 47 9.65 11.86 6.24
CA VAL A 47 8.20 12.05 6.06
C VAL A 47 7.70 11.36 4.79
N LEU A 48 8.45 11.45 3.69
CA LEU A 48 8.10 10.80 2.43
C LEU A 48 8.12 9.26 2.57
N ILE A 49 9.16 8.71 3.20
CA ILE A 49 9.28 7.27 3.45
C ILE A 49 8.13 6.80 4.35
N GLY A 50 7.88 7.47 5.48
CA GLY A 50 6.81 7.10 6.40
C GLY A 50 5.41 7.17 5.77
N GLY A 51 5.18 8.12 4.86
CA GLY A 51 3.96 8.18 4.06
C GLY A 51 3.78 6.94 3.18
N SER A 52 4.84 6.55 2.46
CA SER A 52 4.83 5.39 1.57
C SER A 52 4.63 4.06 2.30
N GLU A 53 5.28 3.87 3.46
CA GLU A 53 5.16 2.65 4.26
C GLU A 53 3.73 2.49 4.78
N LYS A 54 3.16 3.57 5.34
CA LYS A 54 1.78 3.58 5.82
C LYS A 54 0.78 3.26 4.71
N GLN A 55 1.00 3.76 3.50
CA GLN A 55 0.16 3.44 2.34
C GLN A 55 0.29 1.97 1.94
N ALA A 56 1.51 1.43 1.89
CA ALA A 56 1.74 0.03 1.57
C ALA A 56 1.09 -0.91 2.60
N THR A 57 1.21 -0.60 3.90
CA THR A 57 0.57 -1.37 4.98
C THR A 57 -0.95 -1.37 4.85
N ARG A 58 -1.58 -0.22 4.58
CA ARG A 58 -3.03 -0.13 4.36
C ARG A 58 -3.49 -0.98 3.18
N GLN A 59 -2.72 -1.01 2.11
CA GLN A 59 -3.04 -1.82 0.92
C GLN A 59 -2.88 -3.31 1.15
N LEU A 60 -1.88 -3.72 1.93
CA LEU A 60 -1.74 -5.11 2.35
C LEU A 60 -2.92 -5.53 3.23
N PHE A 61 -3.36 -4.67 4.16
CA PHE A 61 -4.56 -4.93 4.94
C PHE A 61 -5.82 -5.00 4.09
N ALA A 62 -5.99 -4.10 3.11
CA ALA A 62 -7.12 -4.14 2.18
C ALA A 62 -7.11 -5.43 1.35
N ALA A 63 -5.96 -5.82 0.79
CA ALA A 63 -5.83 -7.06 0.01
C ALA A 63 -6.11 -8.31 0.87
N GLY A 64 -5.55 -8.36 2.09
CA GLY A 64 -5.80 -9.46 3.02
C GLY A 64 -7.28 -9.55 3.44
N SER A 65 -7.92 -8.42 3.74
CA SER A 65 -9.36 -8.39 4.03
C SER A 65 -10.19 -8.82 2.82
N GLY A 66 -9.72 -8.51 1.61
CA GLY A 66 -10.33 -8.96 0.37
C GLY A 66 -10.27 -10.48 0.17
N VAL A 67 -9.22 -11.15 0.66
CA VAL A 67 -9.14 -12.63 0.67
C VAL A 67 -10.24 -13.22 1.56
N GLU A 68 -10.41 -12.67 2.76
CA GLU A 68 -11.45 -13.12 3.70
C GLU A 68 -12.86 -12.85 3.16
N LEU A 69 -13.06 -11.69 2.54
CA LEU A 69 -14.35 -11.31 1.98
C LEU A 69 -14.71 -12.15 0.74
N ALA A 70 -13.72 -12.44 -0.11
CA ALA A 70 -13.89 -13.35 -1.23
C ALA A 70 -14.22 -14.77 -0.74
N ALA A 71 -13.63 -15.21 0.39
CA ALA A 71 -13.91 -16.52 0.97
C ALA A 71 -15.31 -16.58 1.56
N ALA A 72 -15.75 -15.50 2.22
CA ALA A 72 -17.12 -15.36 2.69
C ALA A 72 -18.12 -15.38 1.53
N HIS A 73 -17.79 -14.73 0.41
CA HIS A 73 -18.60 -14.78 -0.80
C HIS A 73 -18.71 -16.21 -1.34
N GLU A 74 -17.58 -16.90 -1.53
CA GLU A 74 -17.57 -18.32 -1.95
C GLU A 74 -18.40 -19.22 -1.02
N LEU A 75 -18.34 -19.02 0.29
CA LEU A 75 -19.13 -19.78 1.26
C LEU A 75 -20.65 -19.54 1.12
N VAL A 76 -21.06 -18.31 0.81
CA VAL A 76 -22.47 -17.90 0.78
C VAL A 76 -23.09 -18.07 -0.61
N SER A 77 -22.47 -17.53 -1.65
CA SER A 77 -22.96 -17.55 -3.02
C SER A 77 -22.52 -18.79 -3.80
N ARG A 78 -21.43 -19.45 -3.36
CA ARG A 78 -20.78 -20.56 -4.08
C ARG A 78 -20.39 -20.20 -5.51
N ASP A 79 -20.08 -18.92 -5.70
CA ASP A 79 -19.61 -18.38 -6.95
C ASP A 79 -18.09 -18.24 -6.92
N SER A 80 -17.42 -19.20 -7.53
CA SER A 80 -15.97 -19.25 -7.63
C SER A 80 -15.40 -18.31 -8.70
N ALA A 81 -16.23 -17.46 -9.34
CA ALA A 81 -15.75 -16.49 -10.32
C ALA A 81 -14.85 -15.41 -9.70
N SER A 82 -14.23 -14.60 -10.56
CA SER A 82 -13.51 -13.40 -10.13
C SER A 82 -14.49 -12.33 -9.65
N HIS A 83 -14.22 -11.71 -8.49
CA HIS A 83 -15.08 -10.69 -7.91
C HIS A 83 -14.39 -9.35 -7.84
N ARG A 84 -15.10 -8.26 -8.17
CA ARG A 84 -14.65 -6.89 -7.95
C ARG A 84 -15.51 -6.24 -6.87
N MET A 85 -14.84 -5.69 -5.86
CA MET A 85 -15.45 -5.15 -4.66
C MET A 85 -14.83 -3.80 -4.35
N ARG A 86 -15.61 -2.86 -3.83
CA ARG A 86 -15.12 -1.52 -3.44
C ARG A 86 -15.27 -1.34 -1.94
N LEU A 87 -14.17 -0.99 -1.26
CA LEU A 87 -14.16 -0.73 0.18
C LEU A 87 -13.89 0.75 0.46
N GLY A 88 -14.65 1.29 1.42
CA GLY A 88 -14.34 2.58 2.05
C GLY A 88 -14.36 3.77 1.08
N GLN A 89 -15.21 3.73 0.05
CA GLN A 89 -15.35 4.83 -0.89
C GLN A 89 -15.84 6.09 -0.16
N ARG A 90 -15.02 7.13 -0.21
CA ARG A 90 -15.35 8.46 0.30
C ARG A 90 -14.95 9.51 -0.73
N THR A 91 -15.79 10.50 -0.91
CA THR A 91 -15.46 11.67 -1.72
C THR A 91 -14.81 12.71 -0.81
N GLU A 92 -13.61 13.15 -1.14
CA GLU A 92 -12.91 14.22 -0.43
C GLU A 92 -12.61 15.35 -1.41
N ASP A 93 -12.91 16.59 -1.00
CA ASP A 93 -12.50 17.80 -1.71
C ASP A 93 -11.01 18.03 -1.48
N VAL A 94 -10.21 17.82 -2.53
CA VAL A 94 -8.78 18.08 -2.54
C VAL A 94 -8.54 19.20 -3.54
N LEU A 95 -8.21 20.39 -3.02
CA LEU A 95 -7.92 21.58 -3.84
C LEU A 95 -9.08 22.05 -4.74
N GLY A 96 -10.33 21.88 -4.29
CA GLY A 96 -11.53 22.26 -5.05
C GLY A 96 -11.95 21.22 -6.08
N GLN A 97 -11.36 20.02 -6.04
CA GLN A 97 -11.73 18.89 -6.87
C GLN A 97 -12.23 17.74 -5.99
N ASP A 98 -13.44 17.26 -6.27
CA ASP A 98 -14.00 16.08 -5.62
C ASP A 98 -13.25 14.84 -6.08
N THR A 99 -12.39 14.33 -5.20
CA THR A 99 -11.63 13.09 -5.43
C THR A 99 -12.29 11.94 -4.71
N VAL A 100 -12.63 10.89 -5.45
CA VAL A 100 -13.14 9.64 -4.85
C VAL A 100 -11.95 8.81 -4.39
N ILE A 101 -11.79 8.71 -3.08
CA ILE A 101 -10.76 7.89 -2.45
C ILE A 101 -11.42 6.61 -1.95
N GLY A 102 -10.93 5.49 -2.44
CA GLY A 102 -11.42 4.17 -2.05
C GLY A 102 -10.41 3.10 -2.41
N ASP A 103 -10.62 1.90 -1.88
CA ASP A 103 -9.83 0.73 -2.24
C ASP A 103 -10.69 -0.17 -3.12
N ASP A 104 -10.28 -0.34 -4.38
CA ASP A 104 -10.84 -1.31 -5.31
C ASP A 104 -10.13 -2.65 -5.06
N ILE A 105 -10.92 -3.68 -4.79
CA ILE A 105 -10.45 -5.04 -4.54
C ILE A 105 -10.91 -5.93 -5.69
N CYS A 106 -9.98 -6.67 -6.29
CA CYS A 106 -10.29 -7.71 -7.26
C CYS A 106 -9.79 -9.05 -6.74
N SER A 107 -10.61 -10.08 -6.73
CA SER A 107 -10.18 -11.46 -6.49
C SER A 107 -10.09 -12.23 -7.79
N SER A 108 -9.11 -13.12 -7.89
CA SER A 108 -9.11 -14.18 -8.88
C SER A 108 -10.26 -15.16 -8.58
N PRO A 109 -10.61 -16.03 -9.52
CA PRO A 109 -11.42 -17.18 -9.20
C PRO A 109 -10.82 -18.02 -8.08
N TYR A 110 -11.69 -18.73 -7.38
CA TYR A 110 -11.32 -19.79 -6.46
C TYR A 110 -10.94 -21.03 -7.26
N ILE A 111 -9.67 -21.41 -7.20
CA ILE A 111 -9.16 -22.61 -7.87
C ILE A 111 -8.95 -23.68 -6.83
N GLN A 112 -9.66 -24.80 -6.95
CA GLN A 112 -9.50 -25.95 -6.05
C GLN A 112 -8.13 -26.59 -6.26
N ILE A 113 -7.31 -26.58 -5.21
CA ILE A 113 -5.95 -27.14 -5.22
C ILE A 113 -5.96 -28.59 -4.72
N ALA A 114 -6.69 -28.84 -3.63
CA ALA A 114 -6.70 -30.13 -2.97
C ALA A 114 -8.05 -30.41 -2.31
N THR A 115 -8.36 -31.70 -2.17
CA THR A 115 -9.51 -32.17 -1.39
C THR A 115 -9.01 -33.19 -0.38
N GLY A 116 -9.40 -33.01 0.87
CA GLY A 116 -9.02 -33.84 2.00
C GLY A 116 -10.23 -34.37 2.77
N VAL A 117 -9.94 -35.26 3.72
CA VAL A 117 -10.94 -35.72 4.68
C VAL A 117 -11.12 -34.64 5.74
N CYS A 118 -12.36 -34.23 5.97
CA CYS A 118 -12.69 -33.30 7.06
C CYS A 118 -12.89 -34.10 8.35
N ASN A 119 -11.93 -33.99 9.28
CA ASN A 119 -11.93 -34.76 10.53
C ASN A 119 -13.15 -34.44 11.41
N LEU A 120 -13.58 -33.17 11.43
CA LEU A 120 -14.75 -32.73 12.20
C LEU A 120 -16.07 -33.12 11.54
N CYS A 121 -16.10 -33.24 10.22
CA CYS A 121 -17.31 -33.58 9.47
C CYS A 121 -17.73 -35.04 9.71
N ALA A 122 -16.76 -35.96 9.82
CA ALA A 122 -17.03 -37.37 10.07
C ALA A 122 -17.76 -37.62 11.40
N MET A 123 -17.65 -36.70 12.37
CA MET A 123 -18.36 -36.81 13.65
C MET A 123 -19.78 -36.23 13.62
N ASN A 124 -20.04 -35.24 12.76
CA ASN A 124 -21.24 -34.40 12.86
C ASN A 124 -22.16 -34.43 11.63
N GLN A 125 -21.66 -34.78 10.43
CA GLN A 125 -22.33 -34.44 9.16
C GLN A 125 -22.20 -35.52 8.06
N ASP A 126 -21.86 -36.77 8.40
CA ASP A 126 -21.66 -37.88 7.46
C ASP A 126 -20.48 -37.71 6.46
N THR A 127 -20.23 -38.75 5.66
CA THR A 127 -19.09 -38.83 4.71
C THR A 127 -19.24 -37.97 3.45
N GLU A 128 -20.35 -37.25 3.32
CA GLU A 128 -20.65 -36.41 2.17
C GLU A 128 -19.87 -35.08 2.16
N TYR A 129 -19.26 -34.73 3.28
CA TYR A 129 -18.48 -33.51 3.42
C TYR A 129 -16.96 -33.79 3.34
N ALA A 130 -16.23 -32.79 2.85
CA ALA A 130 -14.80 -32.81 2.69
C ALA A 130 -14.19 -31.50 3.19
N ALA A 131 -12.88 -31.54 3.35
CA ALA A 131 -12.05 -30.35 3.41
C ALA A 131 -11.63 -29.99 2.00
N VAL A 132 -11.90 -28.78 1.54
CA VAL A 132 -11.45 -28.34 0.22
C VAL A 132 -10.51 -27.16 0.36
N GLN A 133 -9.32 -27.27 -0.24
CA GLN A 133 -8.36 -26.19 -0.29
C GLN A 133 -8.49 -25.45 -1.61
N TYR A 134 -8.65 -24.14 -1.53
CA TYR A 134 -8.72 -23.25 -2.67
C TYR A 134 -7.55 -22.27 -2.66
N GLY A 135 -7.00 -22.01 -3.84
CA GLY A 135 -6.13 -20.89 -4.10
C GLY A 135 -6.94 -19.69 -4.57
N VAL A 136 -6.63 -18.51 -4.02
CA VAL A 136 -7.17 -17.24 -4.47
C VAL A 136 -6.06 -16.19 -4.44
N THR A 137 -6.05 -15.27 -5.40
CA THR A 137 -5.20 -14.09 -5.38
C THR A 137 -6.08 -12.85 -5.38
N VAL A 138 -5.79 -11.92 -4.50
CA VAL A 138 -6.53 -10.67 -4.36
C VAL A 138 -5.62 -9.49 -4.61
N ASN A 139 -6.02 -8.61 -5.53
CA ASN A 139 -5.43 -7.31 -5.73
C ASN A 139 -6.22 -6.26 -4.97
N ALA A 140 -5.53 -5.42 -4.20
CA ALA A 140 -6.07 -4.16 -3.74
C ALA A 140 -5.38 -3.02 -4.50
N LEU A 141 -6.19 -2.20 -5.17
CA LEU A 141 -5.81 -0.95 -5.80
C LEU A 141 -6.42 0.18 -5.01
N ARG A 142 -5.59 1.00 -4.36
CA ARG A 142 -6.10 2.25 -3.80
C ARG A 142 -6.27 3.25 -4.91
N ARG A 143 -7.49 3.68 -5.18
CA ARG A 143 -7.76 4.76 -6.13
C ARG A 143 -7.50 6.10 -5.45
N GLY A 144 -6.58 6.85 -6.03
CA GLY A 144 -6.37 8.28 -5.80
C GLY A 144 -6.39 8.98 -7.15
N ASP A 145 -6.21 10.31 -7.14
CA ASP A 145 -6.20 11.15 -8.34
C ASP A 145 -5.38 10.53 -9.50
N ALA A 146 -5.82 10.79 -10.73
CA ALA A 146 -5.90 9.93 -11.93
C ALA A 146 -4.66 9.13 -12.40
N THR A 147 -3.54 9.13 -11.68
CA THR A 147 -2.26 8.62 -12.17
C THR A 147 -1.46 7.76 -11.18
N LEU A 148 -1.85 7.69 -9.90
CA LEU A 148 -1.03 7.03 -8.85
C LEU A 148 -1.87 6.12 -7.94
N GLY A 149 -2.47 5.08 -8.54
CA GLY A 149 -3.00 3.98 -7.75
C GLY A 149 -1.88 3.04 -7.32
N ALA A 150 -1.61 2.93 -6.02
CA ALA A 150 -0.71 1.88 -5.56
C ALA A 150 -1.48 0.54 -5.52
N LYS A 151 -0.90 -0.49 -6.15
CA LYS A 151 -1.47 -1.84 -6.30
C LYS A 151 -0.67 -2.82 -5.45
N LYS A 152 -1.36 -3.64 -4.67
CA LYS A 152 -0.76 -4.78 -3.95
C LYS A 152 -1.56 -6.03 -4.21
N SER A 153 -0.85 -7.14 -4.42
CA SER A 153 -1.45 -8.46 -4.64
C SER A 153 -1.08 -9.39 -3.49
N VAL A 154 -2.06 -10.10 -2.94
CA VAL A 154 -1.88 -11.14 -1.91
C VAL A 154 -2.45 -12.44 -2.45
N GLY A 155 -1.61 -13.48 -2.52
CA GLY A 155 -2.04 -14.85 -2.78
C GLY A 155 -2.30 -15.56 -1.45
N ALA A 156 -3.35 -16.39 -1.40
CA ALA A 156 -3.68 -17.19 -0.23
C ALA A 156 -4.20 -18.56 -0.63
N VAL A 157 -3.93 -19.55 0.21
CA VAL A 157 -4.57 -20.87 0.18
C VAL A 157 -5.49 -20.96 1.38
N ILE A 158 -6.77 -21.20 1.13
CA ILE A 158 -7.82 -21.24 2.14
C ILE A 158 -8.42 -22.64 2.17
N ALA A 159 -8.55 -23.22 3.35
CA ALA A 159 -9.29 -24.46 3.56
C ALA A 159 -10.72 -24.13 3.99
N LEU A 160 -11.70 -24.61 3.23
CA LEU A 160 -13.13 -24.49 3.56
C LEU A 160 -13.65 -25.84 4.08
N GLU A 161 -14.20 -25.80 5.29
CA GLU A 161 -14.76 -26.95 6.02
C GLU A 161 -15.97 -26.49 6.85
N PRO A 162 -17.11 -27.22 6.85
CA PRO A 162 -17.42 -28.40 6.05
C PRO A 162 -17.84 -28.04 4.61
N TRP A 163 -17.36 -28.81 3.62
CA TRP A 163 -17.71 -28.59 2.20
C TRP A 163 -18.38 -29.81 1.56
N GLN A 164 -19.54 -29.66 0.95
CA GLN A 164 -20.30 -30.79 0.38
C GLN A 164 -19.68 -31.27 -0.95
N ARG A 165 -19.41 -32.57 -1.09
CA ARG A 165 -18.68 -33.15 -2.24
C ARG A 165 -19.43 -33.12 -3.58
N SER A 166 -20.77 -33.08 -3.57
CA SER A 166 -21.59 -33.42 -4.75
C SER A 166 -22.06 -32.24 -5.61
N PHE A 167 -21.44 -31.07 -5.53
CA PHE A 167 -21.90 -29.92 -6.32
C PHE A 167 -21.39 -29.97 -7.76
N ALA A 168 -22.31 -30.03 -8.72
CA ALA A 168 -22.04 -29.80 -10.13
C ALA A 168 -21.88 -28.29 -10.35
N GLY A 169 -20.64 -27.81 -10.52
CA GLY A 169 -20.36 -26.38 -10.67
C GLY A 169 -18.88 -26.01 -10.55
N PHE A 170 -18.01 -26.92 -10.13
CA PHE A 170 -16.59 -26.64 -10.02
C PHE A 170 -15.97 -26.36 -11.40
N GLN A 171 -15.41 -25.16 -11.55
CA GLN A 171 -14.33 -24.97 -12.51
C GLN A 171 -13.09 -25.61 -11.90
N PHE A 172 -12.79 -26.85 -12.29
CA PHE A 172 -11.42 -27.33 -12.20
C PHE A 172 -10.55 -26.31 -12.93
N GLY A 173 -9.40 -25.93 -12.36
CA GLY A 173 -8.48 -24.93 -12.93
C GLY A 173 -7.91 -25.35 -14.28
N GLY A 174 -8.76 -25.37 -15.30
CA GLY A 174 -8.46 -25.53 -16.71
C GLY A 174 -8.74 -24.23 -17.44
N ASP A 175 -8.25 -24.14 -18.67
CA ASP A 175 -8.12 -22.92 -19.50
C ASP A 175 -9.44 -22.21 -19.89
N ALA A 176 -10.55 -22.49 -19.23
CA ALA A 176 -11.81 -21.81 -19.47
C ALA A 176 -11.68 -20.33 -19.08
N PRO A 177 -11.94 -19.39 -20.01
CA PRO A 177 -11.85 -17.97 -19.71
C PRO A 177 -12.84 -17.60 -18.61
N LEU A 178 -12.38 -16.69 -17.75
CA LEU A 178 -13.16 -16.08 -16.67
C LEU A 178 -14.53 -15.64 -17.20
N GLN A 179 -15.61 -16.15 -16.61
CA GLN A 179 -16.93 -15.57 -16.84
C GLN A 179 -16.94 -14.20 -16.14
N THR A 180 -16.90 -13.14 -16.93
CA THR A 180 -17.21 -11.80 -16.44
C THR A 180 -18.67 -11.81 -15.99
N PRO A 181 -18.98 -11.33 -14.77
CA PRO A 181 -20.37 -11.18 -14.36
C PRO A 181 -21.12 -10.35 -15.40
N ASP A 182 -22.20 -10.91 -15.97
CA ASP A 182 -22.99 -10.28 -17.03
C ASP A 182 -23.73 -9.01 -16.58
N ASP A 183 -23.67 -8.66 -15.30
CA ASP A 183 -24.42 -7.53 -14.75
C ASP A 183 -23.67 -6.88 -13.59
N LEU A 184 -23.10 -5.70 -13.86
CA LEU A 184 -23.02 -4.57 -12.95
C LEU A 184 -22.62 -3.36 -13.81
N THR A 185 -23.58 -2.47 -14.02
CA THR A 185 -23.47 -1.17 -14.69
C THR A 185 -22.51 -0.23 -13.94
N ILE A 186 -21.22 -0.57 -13.91
CA ILE A 186 -20.17 0.36 -13.56
C ILE A 186 -19.72 0.97 -14.89
N ASP A 187 -20.12 2.21 -15.12
CA ASP A 187 -19.68 3.05 -16.24
C ASP A 187 -18.18 3.32 -16.04
N VAL A 188 -17.33 2.36 -16.46
CA VAL A 188 -15.88 2.46 -16.43
C VAL A 188 -15.46 3.17 -17.71
N ASP A 189 -14.92 4.38 -17.58
CA ASP A 189 -14.31 5.09 -18.70
C ASP A 189 -13.07 4.30 -19.18
N THR A 190 -13.27 3.55 -20.27
CA THR A 190 -12.30 2.57 -20.80
C THR A 190 -11.05 3.21 -21.41
N THR A 191 -10.97 4.54 -21.48
CA THR A 191 -9.90 5.23 -22.21
C THR A 191 -8.66 5.54 -21.36
N THR A 192 -8.76 5.49 -20.03
CA THR A 192 -7.63 5.79 -19.12
C THR A 192 -7.59 4.98 -17.82
N GLU A 193 -8.60 4.15 -17.52
CA GLU A 193 -8.66 3.41 -16.26
C GLU A 193 -7.81 2.12 -16.32
N VAL A 194 -6.74 2.07 -15.53
CA VAL A 194 -6.03 0.81 -15.26
C VAL A 194 -7.00 -0.11 -14.51
N ASP A 195 -7.48 -1.15 -15.17
CA ASP A 195 -8.38 -2.11 -14.53
C ASP A 195 -7.63 -2.84 -13.38
N PRO A 196 -8.08 -2.70 -12.11
CA PRO A 196 -7.45 -3.40 -10.99
C PRO A 196 -7.42 -4.92 -11.16
N CYS A 197 -8.36 -5.46 -11.96
CA CYS A 197 -8.51 -6.88 -12.23
C CYS A 197 -7.65 -7.34 -13.43
N GLU A 198 -7.10 -6.43 -14.24
CA GLU A 198 -6.24 -6.82 -15.36
C GLU A 198 -4.96 -7.51 -14.88
N GLY A 199 -4.65 -8.64 -15.54
CA GLY A 199 -3.50 -9.47 -15.23
C GLY A 199 -3.57 -10.17 -13.86
N LEU A 200 -4.77 -10.26 -13.26
CA LEU A 200 -4.98 -11.01 -12.03
C LEU A 200 -5.05 -12.51 -12.35
N TYR A 201 -3.93 -13.18 -12.10
CA TYR A 201 -3.83 -14.63 -12.15
C TYR A 201 -3.53 -15.16 -10.77
N LEU A 202 -3.88 -16.44 -10.56
CA LEU A 202 -3.53 -17.14 -9.35
C LEU A 202 -2.00 -17.20 -9.21
N LYS A 203 -1.47 -16.56 -8.17
CA LYS A 203 -0.06 -16.61 -7.76
C LYS A 203 0.00 -17.38 -6.45
N ILE A 204 0.28 -18.69 -6.53
CA ILE A 204 0.57 -19.55 -5.37
C ILE A 204 2.06 -19.83 -5.32
#